data_AF-A0A4Q5QE94-F1
#
_entry.id   AF-A0A4Q5QE94-F1
#
_cell.length_a   1.000
_cell.length_b   1.000
_cell.length_c   1.000
_cell.angle_alpha   90.00
_cell.angle_beta   90.00
_cell.angle_gamma   90.00
#
_symmetry.space_group_name_H-M   'P 1'
#
loop_
_entity.id
_entity.type
_entity.pdbx_description
1 polymer ?
#
loop_
_entity_poly.entity_id
_entity_poly.type
_entity_poly.pdbx_seq_one_letter_code
_entity_poly.pdbx_strand_id
1 'polypeptide(L)' 'IHKTLNTSAEKALNGTTVLNTLALQNGANILRVHDVKEAVEAVQLFEAYRAN' A
#
# COMPACT_ATOMS: atom_id res chain seq x y z
N ILE A 1 -6.38 -1.85 -9.69
CA ILE A 1 -5.16 -2.65 -9.38
C ILE A 1 -5.25 -4.05 -10.01
N HIS A 2 -6.22 -4.88 -9.63
CA HIS A 2 -6.41 -6.24 -10.18
C HIS A 2 -6.54 -6.29 -11.73
N LYS A 3 -7.22 -5.31 -12.34
CA LYS A 3 -7.29 -5.17 -13.82
C LYS A 3 -5.95 -4.83 -14.47
N THR A 4 -5.11 -4.06 -13.80
CA THR A 4 -3.80 -3.62 -14.32
C THR A 4 -2.78 -4.77 -14.29
N LEU A 5 -2.88 -5.63 -13.28
CA LEU A 5 -2.01 -6.81 -13.12
C LEU A 5 -2.63 -8.10 -13.69
N ASN A 6 -3.80 -8.00 -14.35
CA ASN A 6 -4.55 -9.13 -14.92
C ASN A 6 -4.68 -10.31 -13.94
N THR A 7 -4.88 -10.02 -12.66
CA THR A 7 -4.88 -10.99 -11.56
C THR A 7 -6.16 -10.84 -10.73
N SER A 8 -6.46 -11.81 -9.86
CA SER A 8 -7.63 -11.71 -8.97
C SER A 8 -7.42 -10.62 -7.93
N ALA A 9 -8.52 -10.05 -7.40
CA ALA A 9 -8.45 -9.01 -6.37
C ALA A 9 -7.61 -9.45 -5.16
N GLU A 10 -7.77 -10.70 -4.73
CA GLU A 10 -7.01 -11.31 -3.62
C GLU A 10 -5.51 -11.44 -3.92
N LYS A 11 -5.13 -11.65 -5.18
CA LYS A 11 -3.71 -11.73 -5.58
C LYS A 11 -3.10 -10.36 -5.90
N ALA A 12 -3.90 -9.30 -5.93
CA ALA A 12 -3.43 -7.95 -6.20
C ALA A 12 -2.93 -7.22 -4.93
N LEU A 13 -2.88 -7.89 -3.78
CA LEU A 13 -2.44 -7.32 -2.50
C LEU A 13 -1.07 -6.63 -2.60
N ASN A 14 -0.09 -7.28 -3.25
CA ASN A 14 1.23 -6.68 -3.48
C ASN A 14 1.13 -5.37 -4.29
N GLY A 15 0.29 -5.33 -5.33
CA GLY A 15 0.04 -4.11 -6.09
C GLY A 15 -0.61 -3.00 -5.26
N THR A 16 -1.50 -3.35 -4.34
CA THR A 16 -2.12 -2.38 -3.40
C THR A 16 -1.09 -1.84 -2.42
N THR A 17 -0.23 -2.70 -1.86
CA THR A 17 0.85 -2.29 -0.96
C THR A 17 1.81 -1.32 -1.64
N VAL A 18 2.27 -1.63 -2.85
CA VAL A 18 3.19 -0.75 -3.61
C VAL A 18 2.54 0.61 -3.87
N LEU A 19 1.28 0.65 -4.30
CA LEU A 19 0.58 1.91 -4.55
C LEU A 19 0.34 2.72 -3.27
N ASN A 20 0.07 2.05 -2.14
CA ASN A 20 -0.05 2.71 -0.84
C ASN A 20 1.27 3.35 -0.43
N THR A 21 2.40 2.63 -0.56
CA THR A 21 3.72 3.17 -0.26
C THR A 21 4.05 4.37 -1.16
N LEU A 22 3.76 4.29 -2.46
CA LEU A 22 3.94 5.42 -3.37
C LEU A 22 3.04 6.61 -3.01
N ALA A 23 1.81 6.36 -2.56
CA ALA A 23 0.92 7.43 -2.09
C ALA A 23 1.49 8.10 -0.83
N LEU A 24 1.97 7.33 0.15
CA LEU A 24 2.63 7.85 1.35
C LEU A 24 3.89 8.67 1.00
N GLN A 25 4.71 8.17 0.06
CA GLN A 25 5.89 8.88 -0.44
C GLN A 25 5.55 10.21 -1.12
N ASN A 26 4.41 10.29 -1.80
CA ASN A 26 3.89 11.53 -2.39
C ASN A 26 3.15 12.43 -1.38
N GLY A 27 3.19 12.12 -0.08
CA GLY A 27 2.63 12.96 0.98
C GLY A 27 1.17 12.68 1.33
N ALA A 28 0.61 11.54 0.95
CA ALA A 28 -0.74 11.18 1.38
C ALA A 28 -0.80 11.00 2.90
N ASN A 29 -1.75 11.69 3.56
CA ASN A 29 -1.97 11.57 5.01
C ASN A 29 -3.05 10.56 5.38
N ILE A 30 -3.84 10.07 4.41
CA ILE A 30 -4.94 9.12 4.62
C ILE A 30 -4.90 8.07 3.51
N LEU A 31 -4.84 6.79 3.90
CA LEU A 31 -5.02 5.66 3.01
C LEU A 31 -6.39 5.02 3.26
N ARG A 32 -7.24 4.96 2.23
CA ARG A 32 -8.53 4.26 2.30
C ARG A 32 -8.41 2.89 1.67
N VAL A 33 -8.35 1.85 2.49
CA VAL A 33 -8.15 0.46 2.08
C VAL A 33 -9.29 -0.44 2.58
N HIS A 34 -9.47 -1.59 1.93
CA HIS A 34 -10.34 -2.66 2.44
C HIS A 34 -9.53 -3.60 3.37
N ASP A 35 -8.29 -3.87 2.97
CA ASP A 35 -7.35 -4.73 3.70
C ASP A 35 -6.50 -3.88 4.66
N VAL A 36 -7.00 -3.71 5.89
CA VAL A 36 -6.42 -2.79 6.87
C VAL A 36 -5.06 -3.26 7.40
N LYS A 37 -4.90 -4.57 7.60
CA LYS A 37 -3.70 -5.14 8.23
C LYS A 37 -2.46 -4.87 7.37
N GLU A 38 -2.52 -5.21 6.09
CA GLU A 38 -1.46 -5.05 5.12
C GLU A 38 -1.10 -3.58 4.91
N ALA A 39 -2.10 -2.69 4.92
CA ALA A 39 -1.86 -1.26 4.81
C ALA A 39 -1.15 -0.69 6.05
N VAL A 40 -1.48 -1.18 7.25
CA VAL A 40 -0.78 -0.79 8.48
C VAL A 40 0.67 -1.27 8.46
N GLU A 41 0.93 -2.51 8.06
CA GLU A 41 2.29 -3.03 7.90
C GLU A 41 3.11 -2.19 6.90
N ALA A 42 2.50 -1.79 5.78
CA ALA A 42 3.12 -0.91 4.79
C ALA A 42 3.47 0.48 5.35
N VAL A 43 2.55 1.08 6.13
CA VAL A 43 2.78 2.36 6.81
C VAL A 43 3.92 2.24 7.82
N GLN A 44 3.92 1.20 8.64
CA GLN A 44 4.98 0.99 9.65
C GLN A 44 6.37 0.87 9.01
N LEU A 45 6.48 0.10 7.93
CA LEU A 45 7.73 -0.05 7.17
C LEU A 45 8.15 1.27 6.51
N PHE A 46 7.19 2.02 5.97
CA PHE A 46 7.46 3.32 5.33
C PHE A 46 7.92 4.37 6.34
N GLU A 47 7.32 4.44 7.52
CA GLU A 47 7.75 5.33 8.61
C GLU A 47 9.15 4.96 9.11
N ALA A 48 9.44 3.66 9.25
CA ALA A 48 10.79 3.19 9.61
C ALA A 48 11.84 3.58 8.54
N TYR A 49 11.48 3.58 7.25
CA TYR A 49 12.33 4.07 6.17
C TYR A 49 12.57 5.59 6.24
N ARG A 50 11.55 6.39 6.53
CA ARG A 50 11.66 7.86 6.64
C ARG A 50 12.41 8.36 7.88
N ALA A 51 12.48 7.56 8.93
CA ALA A 51 13.14 7.90 10.18
C ALA A 51 14.68 7.73 10.15
N ASN A 52 15.23 7.17 9.07
CA ASN A 52 16.66 7.11 8.77
C ASN A 52 17.08 8.24 7.81
#